data_AF-A0A813P831-F1
#
_entry.id   AF-A0A813P831-F1
#
_cell.length_a   1.000
_cell.length_b   1.000
_cell.length_c   1.000
_cell.angle_alpha   90.00
_cell.angle_beta   90.00
_cell.angle_gamma   90.00
#
_symmetry.space_group_name_H-M   'P 1'
#
loop_
_entity.id
_entity.type
_entity.pdbx_description
1 polymer ?
#
loop_
_entity_poly.entity_id
_entity_poly.type
_entity_poly.pdbx_seq_one_letter_code
_entity_poly.pdbx_strand_id
1 'polypeptide(L)' 'MSSLLKTNEDPVSERKKLYISERQIPILFEALMAGLMNYEPDDHYDFIIDSLIKMQKQKLPLQWDTFIQMHDKNK' A
#
# COMPACT_ATOMS: atom_id res chain seq x y z
N MET A 1 -14.41 39.57 -10.51
CA MET A 1 -13.35 39.53 -9.48
C MET A 1 -13.46 38.19 -8.77
N SER A 2 -12.67 37.21 -9.20
CA SER A 2 -12.62 35.90 -8.55
C SER A 2 -11.54 35.93 -7.48
N SER A 3 -11.93 35.86 -6.21
CA SER A 3 -11.08 35.40 -5.12
C SER A 3 -11.92 35.27 -3.86
N LEU A 4 -11.60 34.28 -3.03
CA LEU A 4 -12.13 33.95 -1.68
C LEU A 4 -12.99 32.68 -1.56
N LEU A 5 -12.69 31.66 -2.37
CA LEU A 5 -12.78 30.28 -1.91
C LEU A 5 -11.37 29.71 -1.78
N LYS A 6 -10.56 30.29 -0.89
CA LYS A 6 -9.45 29.54 -0.31
C LYS A 6 -10.05 28.75 0.83
N THR A 7 -10.42 27.51 0.54
CA THR A 7 -10.83 26.53 1.54
C THR A 7 -9.81 26.56 2.67
N ASN A 8 -10.28 26.82 3.89
CA ASN A 8 -9.52 26.62 5.11
C ASN A 8 -9.22 25.11 5.21
N GLU A 9 -8.21 24.63 4.49
CA GLU A 9 -7.70 23.28 4.71
C GLU A 9 -6.97 23.28 6.04
N ASP A 10 -7.51 22.55 7.01
CA ASP A 10 -6.93 22.37 8.32
C ASP A 10 -5.49 21.82 8.14
N PRO A 11 -4.44 22.46 8.68
CA PRO A 11 -3.05 21.99 8.52
C PRO A 11 -2.81 20.57 9.07
N VAL A 12 -3.73 20.05 9.90
CA VAL A 12 -3.75 18.63 10.30
C VAL A 12 -4.10 17.70 9.13
N SER A 13 -4.98 18.14 8.21
CA SER A 13 -5.39 17.40 7.01
C SER A 13 -4.23 17.23 6.03
N GLU A 14 -3.48 18.29 5.74
CA GLU A 14 -2.35 18.23 4.81
C GLU A 14 -1.22 17.31 5.29
N ARG A 15 -0.92 17.31 6.59
CA ARG A 15 0.06 16.37 7.16
C ARG A 15 -0.38 14.91 7.01
N LYS A 16 -1.68 14.63 7.15
CA LYS A 16 -2.22 13.27 6.96
C LYS A 16 -2.14 12.85 5.49
N LYS A 17 -2.52 13.73 4.56
CA LYS A 17 -2.41 13.47 3.12
C LYS A 17 -0.97 13.18 2.72
N LEU A 18 -0.01 13.97 3.22
CA LEU A 18 1.41 13.76 2.97
C LEU A 18 1.91 12.43 3.57
N TYR A 19 1.54 12.13 4.81
CA TYR A 19 1.89 10.84 5.43
C TYR A 19 1.40 9.65 4.60
N ILE A 20 0.16 9.70 4.12
CA ILE A 20 -0.44 8.63 3.31
C ILE A 20 0.32 8.47 1.98
N SER A 21 0.67 9.57 1.31
CA SER A 21 1.36 9.53 0.02
C SER A 21 2.82 9.10 0.15
N GLU A 22 3.58 9.67 1.09
CA GLU A 22 5.00 9.36 1.31
C GLU A 22 5.21 7.92 1.75
N ARG A 23 4.31 7.41 2.60
CA ARG A 23 4.36 6.02 3.08
C ARG A 23 3.72 5.04 2.10
N GLN A 24 3.21 5.52 0.96
CA GLN A 24 2.62 4.68 -0.08
C GLN A 24 1.53 3.75 0.49
N ILE A 25 0.74 4.26 1.44
CA ILE A 25 -0.24 3.46 2.17
C ILE A 25 -1.31 2.87 1.23
N PRO A 26 -1.90 3.62 0.28
CA PRO A 26 -2.94 3.08 -0.59
C PRO A 26 -2.43 1.90 -1.43
N ILE A 27 -1.28 2.06 -2.11
CA ILE A 27 -0.69 1.02 -2.96
C ILE A 27 -0.25 -0.21 -2.14
N LEU A 28 0.15 -0.04 -0.88
CA LEU A 28 0.42 -1.17 0.03
C LEU A 28 -0.81 -2.03 0.24
N PHE A 29 -1.94 -1.39 0.56
CA PHE A 29 -3.19 -2.10 0.76
C PHE A 29 -3.75 -2.68 -0.55
N GLU A 30 -3.62 -1.96 -1.67
CA GLU A 30 -3.98 -2.47 -3.00
C GLU A 30 -3.17 -3.73 -3.35
N ALA A 31 -1.86 -3.73 -3.10
CA ALA A 31 -1.01 -4.89 -3.35
C ALA A 31 -1.36 -6.07 -2.45
N LEU A 32 -1.63 -5.82 -1.16
CA LEU A 32 -2.07 -6.88 -0.23
C LEU A 32 -3.39 -7.49 -0.68
N MET A 33 -4.36 -6.65 -1.06
CA MET A 33 -5.65 -7.08 -1.61
C MET A 33 -5.47 -7.92 -2.88
N ALA A 34 -4.64 -7.46 -3.82
CA ALA A 34 -4.35 -8.18 -5.05
C ALA A 34 -3.74 -9.56 -4.77
N GLY A 35 -2.77 -9.65 -3.85
CA GLY A 35 -2.18 -10.92 -3.43
C GLY A 35 -3.18 -11.87 -2.77
N LEU A 36 -4.00 -11.36 -1.84
CA LEU A 36 -5.03 -12.15 -1.15
C LEU A 36 -6.08 -12.70 -2.13
N MET A 37 -6.56 -11.87 -3.05
CA MET A 37 -7.53 -12.29 -4.07
C MET A 37 -6.94 -13.25 -5.10
N ASN A 38 -5.65 -13.13 -5.41
CA ASN A 38 -5.00 -14.00 -6.38
C ASN A 38 -4.71 -15.40 -5.81
N TYR A 39 -4.30 -15.49 -4.54
CA TYR A 39 -3.87 -16.74 -3.93
C TYR A 39 -4.90 -17.41 -3.03
N GLU A 40 -5.90 -16.67 -2.56
CA GLU A 40 -6.94 -17.13 -1.64
C GLU A 40 -6.39 -18.04 -0.51
N PRO A 41 -5.40 -17.56 0.27
CA PRO A 41 -4.73 -18.41 1.24
C PRO A 41 -5.67 -18.86 2.36
N ASP A 42 -5.53 -20.12 2.81
CA ASP A 42 -6.28 -20.66 3.95
C ASP A 42 -6.05 -19.84 5.23
N ASP A 43 -4.80 -19.39 5.45
CA ASP A 43 -4.42 -18.44 6.50
C ASP A 43 -3.97 -17.11 5.90
N HIS A 44 -4.90 -16.17 5.83
CA HIS A 44 -4.66 -14.83 5.31
C HIS A 44 -3.79 -13.97 6.23
N TYR A 45 -3.75 -14.24 7.54
CA TYR A 45 -2.88 -13.50 8.46
C TYR A 45 -1.42 -13.84 8.19
N ASP A 46 -1.10 -15.13 8.04
CA ASP A 46 0.25 -15.58 7.74
C ASP A 46 0.74 -15.02 6.40
N PHE A 47 -0.11 -15.06 5.36
CA PHE A 47 0.20 -14.46 4.07
C PHE A 47 0.55 -12.97 4.15
N ILE A 48 -0.24 -12.18 4.90
CA ILE A 48 0.02 -10.74 5.08
C ILE A 48 1.33 -10.52 5.83
N ILE A 49 1.57 -11.26 6.92
CA ILE A 49 2.78 -11.13 7.74
C ILE A 49 4.02 -11.45 6.89
N ASP A 50 4.02 -12.57 6.17
CA ASP A 50 5.14 -12.98 5.32
C ASP A 50 5.38 -11.97 4.18
N SER A 51 4.32 -11.46 3.56
CA SER A 51 4.39 -10.41 2.53
C SER A 51 5.10 -9.15 3.04
N LEU A 52 4.73 -8.66 4.23
CA LEU A 52 5.35 -7.49 4.85
C LEU A 52 6.82 -7.75 5.23
N ILE A 53 7.12 -8.94 5.76
CA ILE A 53 8.49 -9.36 6.10
C ILE A 53 9.37 -9.43 4.84
N LYS A 54 8.87 -10.02 3.75
CA LYS A 54 9.58 -10.11 2.46
C LYS A 54 9.86 -8.73 1.87
N MET A 55 8.87 -7.84 1.88
CA MET A 55 9.00 -6.46 1.40
C MET A 55 10.07 -5.68 2.16
N GLN A 56 10.10 -5.81 3.49
CA GLN A 56 11.10 -5.16 4.33
C GLN A 56 12.54 -5.59 3.97
N LYS A 57 12.72 -6.85 3.52
CA LYS A 57 14.02 -7.41 3.15
C LYS A 57 14.49 -7.01 1.75
N GLN A 58 13.58 -7.00 0.76
CA GLN A 58 13.96 -6.82 -0.64
C GLN A 58 14.18 -5.36 -1.06
N LYS A 59 13.72 -4.37 -0.28
CA LYS A 59 13.84 -2.91 -0.58
C LYS A 59 13.45 -2.56 -2.03
N LEU A 60 12.52 -3.32 -2.62
CA LEU A 60 12.03 -3.07 -3.97
C LEU A 60 10.98 -1.95 -3.96
N PRO A 61 10.79 -1.24 -5.08
CA PRO A 61 9.68 -0.33 -5.24
C PRO A 61 8.35 -1.08 -5.08
N LEU A 62 7.44 -0.53 -4.28
CA LEU A 62 6.12 -1.11 -4.09
C LEU A 62 5.25 -0.83 -5.34
N GLN A 63 4.63 -1.89 -5.85
CA GLN A 63 3.69 -1.88 -6.98
C GLN A 63 2.49 -2.77 -6.63
N TRP A 64 1.39 -2.60 -7.36
CA TRP A 64 0.13 -3.31 -7.09
C TRP A 64 0.26 -4.85 -7.16
N ASP A 65 1.20 -5.38 -7.93
CA ASP A 65 1.42 -6.81 -8.12
C ASP A 65 2.61 -7.35 -7.30
N THR A 66 3.21 -6.52 -6.44
CA THR A 66 4.43 -6.89 -5.70
C THR A 66 4.27 -8.19 -4.91
N PHE A 67 3.16 -8.35 -4.18
CA PHE A 67 2.92 -9.57 -3.40
C PHE A 67 2.47 -10.75 -4.24
N ILE A 68 1.99 -10.53 -5.47
CA ILE A 68 1.81 -11.62 -6.43
C ILE A 68 3.18 -12.15 -6.83
N GLN A 69 4.06 -11.27 -7.30
CA GLN A 69 5.40 -11.68 -7.74
C GLN A 69 6.25 -12.30 -6.63
N MET A 70 6.13 -11.83 -5.38
CA MET A 70 6.91 -12.35 -4.24
C MET A 70 6.50 -13.74 -3.78
N HIS A 71 5.28 -14.18 -4.08
CA HIS A 71 4.73 -15.47 -3.68
C HIS A 71 4.55 -16.44 -4.85
N ASP A 72 4.88 -16.01 -6.07
CA ASP A 72 4.94 -16.89 -7.23
C ASP A 72 6.03 -17.95 -7.05
N LYS A 73 5.61 -19.19 -6.83
CA LYS A 73 6.49 -20.35 -6.60
C LYS A 73 7.17 -20.85 -7.88
N ASN A 74 6.84 -20.28 -9.04
CA ASN A 74 7.37 -20.70 -10.35
C ASN A 74 8.59 -19.87 -10.81
N LYS A 75 9.21 -19.10 -9.92
CA LYS A 75 10.35 -18.22 -10.22
C LYS A 75 11.57 -18.52 -9.37
#